data_AF-A0A3C0G0I9-F1
#
_entry.id   AF-A0A3C0G0I9-F1
#
_cell.length_a   1.000
_cell.length_b   1.000
_cell.length_c   1.000
_cell.angle_alpha   90.00
_cell.angle_beta   90.00
_cell.angle_gamma   90.00
#
_symmetry.space_group_name_H-M   'P 1'
#
loop_
_entity.id
_entity.type
_entity.pdbx_description
1 polymer ?
#
loop_
_entity_poly.entity_id
_entity_poly.type
_entity_poly.pdbx_seq_one_letter_code
_entity_poly.pdbx_strand_id
1 'polypeptide(L)'
;MENQTALQAAMTVAKGTTGFEVKDTLVKKETGKSITITQVLPDNKRRPYVQAANSFLTSSDDFEFMEVTSNRATKDFKFKIKNFDKIIVVQTKPDGKRGRTDPNELLTAGLACMSLPRAMPDDIVELDDMVDKVKELIPSTVKDYDKNEFAAIDGDYTNFCQALSAAIAIQKFCGGKGEKSYVTGRVWNKDIKKFKRNAYGMKDFNSSDIVIKRGKEFYGISLKKKDRSTTADPTLLNKAVSNLFASKDLVDEYNETLKDFMINKVVKNAEAKGLVPTGSVRSAAADRNARRPKWKQLVSGLPNKFFNDQLKGPDSIFGRIADMFEKEQDTIANKIMQLVLKTDLQELKDFNFHFALVTGIGRYGPKLGPVIEKAEVVPVDTVSIKVHELLEKGAPKIKVDKQSFTGNAAMLNMQLSIGNMPAINIAMRYKGSASWTSQPSVTAFLTREFKTFLKDV
;
A
#
# COMPACT_ATOMS: atom_id res chain seq x y z
N MET A 1 -45.90 1.53 3.27
CA MET A 1 -46.32 0.31 2.57
C MET A 1 -45.50 0.11 1.30
N GLU A 2 -45.49 1.07 0.37
CA GLU A 2 -44.77 0.97 -0.92
C GLU A 2 -43.26 0.66 -0.79
N ASN A 3 -42.54 1.35 0.11
CA ASN A 3 -41.12 1.08 0.35
C ASN A 3 -40.84 -0.33 0.89
N GLN A 4 -41.73 -0.89 1.71
CA GLN A 4 -41.59 -2.27 2.20
C GLN A 4 -41.87 -3.27 1.07
N THR A 5 -42.89 -3.02 0.24
CA THR A 5 -43.18 -3.83 -0.94
C THR A 5 -41.99 -3.85 -1.91
N ALA A 6 -41.43 -2.68 -2.22
CA ALA A 6 -40.27 -2.59 -3.11
C ALA A 6 -39.02 -3.27 -2.53
N LEU A 7 -38.78 -3.13 -1.22
CA LEU A 7 -37.68 -3.78 -0.53
C LEU A 7 -37.82 -5.30 -0.58
N GLN A 8 -39.00 -5.83 -0.27
CA GLN A 8 -39.29 -7.25 -0.31
C GLN A 8 -39.11 -7.83 -1.73
N ALA A 9 -39.60 -7.12 -2.75
CA ALA A 9 -39.44 -7.54 -4.13
C ALA A 9 -37.96 -7.58 -4.56
N ALA A 10 -37.15 -6.57 -4.20
CA ALA A 10 -35.72 -6.59 -4.46
C ALA A 10 -35.01 -7.75 -3.74
N MET A 11 -35.44 -8.10 -2.52
CA MET A 11 -34.94 -9.28 -1.80
C MET A 11 -35.37 -10.60 -2.45
N THR A 12 -36.59 -10.67 -3.01
CA THR A 12 -37.05 -11.83 -3.78
C THR A 12 -36.19 -12.06 -5.02
N VAL A 13 -35.89 -10.99 -5.79
CA VAL A 13 -34.96 -11.07 -6.92
C VAL A 13 -33.59 -11.55 -6.48
N ALA A 14 -33.04 -11.00 -5.39
CA ALA A 14 -31.75 -11.44 -4.84
C ALA A 14 -31.73 -12.92 -4.43
N LYS A 15 -32.82 -13.45 -3.87
CA LYS A 15 -32.95 -14.88 -3.52
C LYS A 15 -33.08 -15.76 -4.75
N GLY A 16 -33.74 -15.27 -5.81
CA GLY A 16 -33.88 -15.95 -7.10
C GLY A 16 -32.57 -16.05 -7.87
N THR A 17 -31.63 -15.15 -7.63
CA THR A 17 -30.28 -15.16 -8.22
C THR A 17 -29.29 -15.93 -7.35
N THR A 18 -29.18 -17.25 -7.58
CA THR A 18 -28.27 -18.12 -6.81
C THR A 18 -26.80 -17.81 -7.09
N GLY A 19 -25.93 -18.09 -6.10
CA GLY A 19 -24.47 -17.90 -6.23
C GLY A 19 -23.94 -16.49 -5.91
N PHE A 20 -24.80 -15.60 -5.41
CA PHE A 20 -24.44 -14.23 -5.02
C PHE A 20 -24.76 -13.96 -3.55
N GLU A 21 -23.82 -13.32 -2.85
CA GLU A 21 -24.00 -12.88 -1.46
C GLU A 21 -24.33 -11.38 -1.45
N VAL A 22 -25.64 -11.06 -1.39
CA VAL A 22 -26.12 -9.69 -1.19
C VAL A 22 -26.10 -9.38 0.30
N LYS A 23 -25.24 -8.46 0.73
CA LYS A 23 -24.95 -8.20 2.15
C LYS A 23 -25.89 -7.19 2.79
N ASP A 24 -26.40 -6.26 2.01
CA ASP A 24 -27.28 -5.20 2.47
C ASP A 24 -28.25 -4.83 1.35
N THR A 25 -29.52 -4.58 1.70
CA THR A 25 -30.57 -4.14 0.77
C THR A 25 -31.36 -3.04 1.47
N LEU A 26 -31.32 -1.82 0.91
CA LEU A 26 -31.88 -0.63 1.56
C LEU A 26 -32.61 0.26 0.56
N VAL A 27 -33.66 0.95 1.01
CA VAL A 27 -34.27 2.04 0.24
C VAL A 27 -33.33 3.25 0.24
N LYS A 28 -32.92 3.71 -0.94
CA LYS A 28 -32.07 4.90 -1.11
C LYS A 28 -32.91 6.16 -1.27
N LYS A 29 -33.91 6.12 -2.15
CA LYS A 29 -34.74 7.27 -2.50
C LYS A 29 -36.07 6.80 -3.08
N GLU A 30 -37.10 7.59 -2.85
CA GLU A 30 -38.41 7.45 -3.46
C GLU A 30 -38.79 8.72 -4.22
N THR A 31 -39.48 8.55 -5.34
CA THR A 31 -40.11 9.61 -6.12
C THR A 31 -41.54 9.19 -6.47
N GLY A 32 -42.33 10.09 -7.04
CA GLY A 32 -43.67 9.76 -7.52
C GLY A 32 -43.69 8.64 -8.59
N LYS A 33 -42.58 8.38 -9.29
CA LYS A 33 -42.51 7.39 -10.39
C LYS A 33 -41.69 6.13 -10.07
N SER A 34 -40.81 6.20 -9.07
CA SER A 34 -39.87 5.10 -8.80
C SER A 34 -39.38 5.05 -7.37
N ILE A 35 -39.04 3.83 -6.92
CA ILE A 35 -38.30 3.57 -5.68
C ILE A 35 -36.93 3.01 -6.05
N THR A 36 -35.88 3.68 -5.58
CA THR A 36 -34.50 3.22 -5.75
C THR A 36 -34.07 2.43 -4.52
N ILE A 37 -33.71 1.18 -4.74
CA ILE A 37 -33.12 0.27 -3.75
C ILE A 37 -31.61 0.17 -4.02
N THR A 38 -30.80 0.10 -2.98
CA THR A 38 -29.37 -0.24 -3.10
C THR A 38 -29.13 -1.66 -2.61
N GLN A 39 -28.29 -2.40 -3.32
CA GLN A 39 -27.80 -3.72 -2.91
C GLN A 39 -26.28 -3.74 -2.85
N VAL A 40 -25.71 -4.23 -1.75
CA VAL A 40 -24.26 -4.31 -1.55
C VAL A 40 -23.77 -5.71 -1.88
N LEU A 41 -22.80 -5.79 -2.78
CA LEU A 41 -22.19 -7.05 -3.23
C LEU A 41 -20.65 -6.91 -3.30
N PRO A 42 -19.91 -8.02 -3.31
CA PRO A 42 -18.50 -8.00 -3.68
C PRO A 42 -18.29 -7.29 -5.03
N ASP A 43 -17.27 -6.44 -5.10
CA ASP A 43 -17.05 -5.48 -6.19
C ASP A 43 -17.04 -6.16 -7.57
N ASN A 44 -16.32 -7.27 -7.69
CA ASN A 44 -16.20 -8.08 -8.91
C ASN A 44 -17.42 -8.97 -9.22
N LYS A 45 -18.44 -9.00 -8.35
CA LYS A 45 -19.67 -9.77 -8.54
C LYS A 45 -20.86 -8.93 -8.99
N ARG A 46 -20.74 -7.60 -9.00
CA ARG A 46 -21.85 -6.70 -9.38
C ARG A 46 -22.35 -6.95 -10.80
N ARG A 47 -21.47 -7.00 -11.80
CA ARG A 47 -21.89 -7.20 -13.20
C ARG A 47 -22.50 -8.59 -13.44
N PRO A 48 -21.88 -9.70 -12.99
CA PRO A 48 -22.50 -11.02 -13.11
C PRO A 48 -23.83 -11.13 -12.35
N TYR A 49 -23.96 -10.46 -11.21
CA TYR A 49 -25.21 -10.41 -10.44
C TYR A 49 -26.34 -9.74 -11.22
N VAL A 50 -26.07 -8.58 -11.83
CA VAL A 50 -27.06 -7.84 -12.64
C VAL A 50 -27.51 -8.68 -13.84
N GLN A 51 -26.57 -9.39 -14.48
CA GLN A 51 -26.91 -10.32 -15.57
C GLN A 51 -27.84 -11.43 -15.08
N ALA A 52 -27.54 -12.06 -13.95
CA ALA A 52 -28.40 -13.10 -13.36
C ALA A 52 -29.77 -12.55 -12.94
N ALA A 53 -29.82 -11.35 -12.37
CA ALA A 53 -31.05 -10.68 -11.96
C ALA A 53 -31.95 -10.39 -13.15
N ASN A 54 -31.39 -9.88 -14.26
CA ASN A 54 -32.15 -9.64 -15.49
C ASN A 54 -32.70 -10.95 -16.07
N SER A 55 -31.92 -12.04 -16.07
CA SER A 55 -32.40 -13.36 -16.50
C SER A 55 -33.57 -13.85 -15.62
N PHE A 56 -33.44 -13.73 -14.30
CA PHE A 56 -34.50 -14.12 -13.35
C PHE A 56 -35.78 -13.31 -13.60
N LEU A 57 -35.66 -11.99 -13.72
CA LEU A 57 -36.78 -11.08 -13.98
C LEU A 57 -37.50 -11.39 -15.29
N THR A 58 -36.76 -11.77 -16.34
CA THR A 58 -37.34 -12.13 -17.63
C THR A 58 -38.14 -13.44 -17.57
N SER A 59 -37.77 -14.35 -16.66
CA SER A 59 -38.43 -15.64 -16.47
C SER A 59 -39.55 -15.65 -15.42
N SER A 60 -39.81 -14.51 -14.76
CA SER A 60 -40.73 -14.42 -13.63
C SER A 60 -42.09 -13.86 -14.07
N ASP A 61 -43.17 -14.51 -13.64
CA ASP A 61 -44.54 -14.02 -13.86
C ASP A 61 -44.94 -12.86 -12.90
N ASP A 62 -44.18 -12.66 -11.82
CA ASP A 62 -44.46 -11.66 -10.78
C ASP A 62 -43.88 -10.28 -11.12
N PHE A 63 -42.92 -10.23 -12.05
CA PHE A 63 -42.15 -9.04 -12.35
C PHE A 63 -42.12 -8.74 -13.85
N GLU A 64 -42.22 -7.46 -14.19
CA GLU A 64 -41.98 -6.97 -15.55
C GLU A 64 -40.53 -6.44 -15.60
N PHE A 65 -39.64 -7.17 -16.31
CA PHE A 65 -38.30 -6.68 -16.59
C PHE A 65 -38.34 -5.37 -17.38
N MET A 66 -37.44 -4.45 -17.05
CA MET A 66 -37.24 -3.26 -17.88
C MET A 66 -35.75 -2.95 -18.04
N GLU A 67 -35.36 -2.50 -19.23
CA GLU A 67 -33.96 -2.24 -19.57
C GLU A 67 -33.43 -0.94 -18.95
N VAL A 68 -32.27 -0.98 -18.31
CA VAL A 68 -31.54 0.23 -17.90
C VAL A 68 -30.79 0.79 -19.10
N THR A 69 -31.15 2.00 -19.56
CA THR A 69 -30.61 2.61 -20.78
C THR A 69 -29.40 3.53 -20.55
N SER A 70 -28.89 3.62 -19.32
CA SER A 70 -27.70 4.41 -18.99
C SER A 70 -26.42 3.57 -19.06
N ASN A 71 -25.25 4.21 -18.90
CA ASN A 71 -23.95 3.53 -18.73
C ASN A 71 -23.91 2.54 -17.54
N ARG A 72 -24.95 2.55 -16.70
CA ARG A 72 -25.16 1.63 -15.58
C ARG A 72 -25.85 0.32 -15.97
N ALA A 73 -26.18 0.06 -17.24
CA ALA A 73 -26.91 -1.14 -17.66
C ALA A 73 -26.31 -2.47 -17.18
N THR A 74 -24.99 -2.51 -17.01
CA THR A 74 -24.26 -3.69 -16.52
C THR A 74 -24.09 -3.73 -15.00
N LYS A 75 -24.50 -2.68 -14.29
CA LYS A 75 -24.29 -2.47 -12.85
C LYS A 75 -25.60 -2.31 -12.09
N ASP A 76 -26.69 -1.92 -12.75
CA ASP A 76 -28.00 -1.70 -12.17
C ASP A 76 -29.05 -2.45 -12.99
N PHE A 77 -30.19 -2.76 -12.37
CA PHE A 77 -31.35 -3.34 -13.04
C PHE A 77 -32.63 -2.65 -12.56
N LYS A 78 -33.71 -2.76 -13.34
CA LYS A 78 -35.00 -2.18 -12.98
C LYS A 78 -36.14 -3.10 -13.41
N PHE A 79 -37.23 -3.06 -12.65
CA PHE A 79 -38.40 -3.89 -12.89
C PHE A 79 -39.66 -3.24 -12.32
N LYS A 80 -40.84 -3.74 -12.71
CA LYS A 80 -42.11 -3.43 -12.04
C LYS A 80 -42.69 -4.66 -11.39
N ILE A 81 -43.50 -4.44 -10.37
CA ILE A 81 -44.36 -5.47 -9.79
C ILE A 81 -45.74 -5.29 -10.41
N LYS A 82 -46.43 -6.40 -10.70
CA LYS A 82 -47.81 -6.36 -11.16
C LYS A 82 -48.70 -5.61 -10.14
N ASN A 83 -49.56 -4.71 -10.62
CA ASN A 83 -50.44 -3.87 -9.79
C ASN A 83 -49.69 -2.96 -8.80
N PHE A 84 -48.47 -2.54 -9.13
CA PHE A 84 -47.69 -1.57 -8.36
C PHE A 84 -47.27 -0.41 -9.26
N ASP A 85 -47.68 0.80 -8.91
CA ASP A 85 -47.58 1.98 -9.79
C ASP A 85 -46.15 2.52 -9.95
N LYS A 86 -45.20 2.07 -9.12
CA LYS A 86 -43.83 2.57 -9.10
C LYS A 86 -42.84 1.58 -9.72
N ILE A 87 -41.89 2.14 -10.47
CA ILE A 87 -40.74 1.40 -10.97
C ILE A 87 -39.75 1.13 -9.83
N ILE A 88 -39.28 -0.10 -9.70
CA ILE A 88 -38.19 -0.44 -8.79
C ILE A 88 -36.88 -0.36 -9.57
N VAL A 89 -35.97 0.49 -9.08
CA VAL A 89 -34.60 0.60 -9.60
C VAL A 89 -33.65 0.05 -8.57
N VAL A 90 -32.88 -0.98 -8.91
CA VAL A 90 -31.90 -1.57 -8.02
C VAL A 90 -30.50 -1.14 -8.44
N GLN A 91 -29.88 -0.33 -7.59
CA GLN A 91 -28.53 0.18 -7.76
C GLN A 91 -27.54 -0.70 -7.00
N THR A 92 -26.61 -1.35 -7.69
CA THR A 92 -25.60 -2.15 -6.99
C THR A 92 -24.43 -1.30 -6.50
N LYS A 93 -24.00 -1.58 -5.26
CA LYS A 93 -22.88 -0.93 -4.59
C LYS A 93 -21.77 -1.96 -4.31
N PRO A 94 -20.49 -1.59 -4.51
CA PRO A 94 -19.37 -2.41 -4.07
C PRO A 94 -19.38 -2.49 -2.53
N ASP A 95 -18.83 -3.57 -1.99
CA ASP A 95 -18.66 -3.75 -0.56
C ASP A 95 -17.39 -3.05 -0.04
N GLY A 96 -16.51 -2.62 -0.96
CA GLY A 96 -15.32 -1.85 -0.68
C GLY A 96 -14.15 -2.68 -0.18
N LYS A 97 -14.24 -4.01 -0.22
CA LYS A 97 -13.14 -4.90 0.14
C LYS A 97 -12.06 -4.83 -0.94
N ARG A 98 -10.80 -4.80 -0.50
CA ARG A 98 -9.66 -4.84 -1.41
C ARG A 98 -9.55 -6.19 -2.11
N GLY A 99 -9.22 -6.14 -3.39
CA GLY A 99 -8.88 -7.32 -4.18
C GLY A 99 -7.53 -7.92 -3.77
N ARG A 100 -7.22 -9.11 -4.30
CA ARG A 100 -5.90 -9.75 -4.11
C ARG A 100 -4.80 -9.01 -4.88
N THR A 101 -5.13 -8.55 -6.08
CA THR A 101 -4.22 -7.79 -6.96
C THR A 101 -4.47 -6.31 -6.76
N ASP A 102 -3.40 -5.52 -6.66
CA ASP A 102 -3.45 -4.11 -6.28
C ASP A 102 -3.31 -3.21 -7.52
N PRO A 103 -4.40 -2.59 -8.03
CA PRO A 103 -4.34 -1.75 -9.24
C PRO A 103 -3.87 -0.31 -8.98
N ASN A 104 -3.43 0.05 -7.77
CA ASN A 104 -3.26 1.45 -7.36
C ASN A 104 -2.25 2.24 -8.22
N GLU A 105 -1.09 1.66 -8.54
CA GLU A 105 -0.08 2.30 -9.39
C GLU A 105 -0.61 2.56 -10.79
N LEU A 106 -1.24 1.54 -11.40
CA LEU A 106 -1.87 1.64 -12.71
C LEU A 106 -2.99 2.68 -12.76
N LEU A 107 -3.88 2.67 -11.77
CA LEU A 107 -4.94 3.65 -11.65
C LEU A 107 -4.39 5.07 -11.53
N THR A 108 -3.38 5.26 -10.68
CA THR A 108 -2.75 6.58 -10.50
C THR A 108 -2.09 7.05 -11.79
N ALA A 109 -1.39 6.15 -12.49
CA ALA A 109 -0.76 6.42 -13.78
C ALA A 109 -1.78 6.82 -14.87
N GLY A 110 -2.93 6.14 -14.93
CA GLY A 110 -4.01 6.46 -15.87
C GLY A 110 -4.70 7.78 -15.53
N LEU A 111 -5.08 7.97 -14.26
CA LEU A 111 -5.75 9.18 -13.77
C LEU A 111 -4.86 10.43 -13.92
N ALA A 112 -3.54 10.30 -13.71
CA ALA A 112 -2.60 11.40 -13.92
C ALA A 112 -2.56 11.88 -15.39
N CYS A 113 -2.89 11.02 -16.35
CA CYS A 113 -2.99 11.34 -17.78
C CYS A 113 -4.42 11.72 -18.22
N MET A 114 -5.42 11.54 -17.35
CA MET A 114 -6.82 11.83 -17.64
C MET A 114 -7.15 13.30 -17.37
N SER A 115 -8.07 13.89 -18.14
CA SER A 115 -8.69 15.16 -17.73
C SER A 115 -9.58 14.89 -16.51
N LEU A 116 -9.18 15.37 -15.33
CA LEU A 116 -9.92 15.13 -14.08
C LEU A 116 -11.10 16.10 -13.95
N PRO A 117 -12.22 15.67 -13.35
CA PRO A 117 -13.38 16.53 -13.13
C PRO A 117 -13.07 17.64 -12.12
N ARG A 118 -13.80 18.77 -12.23
CA ARG A 118 -13.70 19.87 -11.26
C ARG A 118 -14.33 19.51 -9.92
N ALA A 119 -15.44 18.79 -9.94
CA ALA A 119 -16.09 18.24 -8.76
C ALA A 119 -15.61 16.81 -8.51
N MET A 120 -15.39 16.46 -7.25
CA MET A 120 -15.06 15.09 -6.85
C MET A 120 -16.31 14.23 -6.90
N PRO A 121 -16.20 12.94 -7.26
CA PRO A 121 -17.33 12.03 -7.27
C PRO A 121 -17.92 11.93 -5.87
N ASP A 122 -19.22 12.18 -5.73
CA ASP A 122 -19.91 12.13 -4.43
C ASP A 122 -20.65 10.80 -4.19
N ASP A 123 -20.91 10.06 -5.26
CA ASP A 123 -21.62 8.79 -5.21
C ASP A 123 -21.00 7.70 -6.11
N ILE A 124 -21.56 6.50 -6.04
CA ILE A 124 -21.06 5.35 -6.78
C ILE A 124 -21.31 5.46 -8.29
N VAL A 125 -22.31 6.23 -8.74
CA VAL A 125 -22.59 6.43 -10.17
C VAL A 125 -21.46 7.23 -10.79
N GLU A 126 -21.12 8.37 -10.18
CA GLU A 126 -20.04 9.24 -10.64
C GLU A 126 -18.68 8.53 -10.55
N LEU A 127 -18.45 7.79 -9.47
CA LEU A 127 -17.23 7.01 -9.27
C LEU A 127 -17.08 5.90 -10.33
N ASP A 128 -18.17 5.19 -10.65
CA ASP A 128 -18.17 4.15 -11.69
C ASP A 128 -17.93 4.70 -13.09
N ASP A 129 -18.45 5.89 -13.40
CA ASP A 129 -18.19 6.59 -14.66
C ASP A 129 -16.72 6.98 -14.79
N MET A 130 -16.10 7.45 -13.71
CA MET A 130 -14.66 7.73 -13.70
C MET A 130 -13.80 6.47 -13.85
N VAL A 131 -14.21 5.35 -13.24
CA VAL A 131 -13.55 4.04 -13.40
C VAL A 131 -13.58 3.62 -14.87
N ASP A 132 -14.75 3.67 -15.52
CA ASP A 132 -14.88 3.26 -16.91
C ASP A 132 -14.02 4.17 -17.83
N LYS A 133 -14.07 5.49 -17.63
CA LYS A 133 -13.25 6.47 -18.39
C LYS A 133 -11.74 6.24 -18.26
N VAL A 134 -11.23 5.99 -17.06
CA VAL A 134 -9.78 5.75 -16.91
C VAL A 134 -9.37 4.42 -17.53
N LYS A 135 -10.22 3.39 -17.43
CA LYS A 135 -9.94 2.08 -18.06
C LYS A 135 -9.83 2.17 -19.57
N GLU A 136 -10.69 2.97 -20.20
CA GLU A 136 -10.62 3.24 -21.65
C GLU A 136 -9.33 3.99 -22.03
N LEU A 137 -8.87 4.91 -21.18
CA LEU A 137 -7.68 5.72 -21.44
C LEU A 137 -6.37 4.93 -21.28
N ILE A 138 -6.30 4.02 -20.29
CA ILE A 138 -5.07 3.33 -19.88
C ILE A 138 -4.31 2.67 -21.05
N PRO A 139 -4.93 1.89 -21.95
CA PRO A 139 -4.22 1.21 -23.03
C PRO A 139 -3.43 2.15 -23.96
N SER A 140 -3.93 3.39 -24.12
CA SER A 140 -3.31 4.39 -25.00
C SER A 140 -2.22 5.22 -24.31
N THR A 141 -2.35 5.46 -23.00
CA THR A 141 -1.54 6.44 -22.26
C THR A 141 -0.54 5.82 -21.29
N VAL A 142 -0.83 4.64 -20.74
CA VAL A 142 0.02 3.97 -19.74
C VAL A 142 0.82 2.86 -20.40
N LYS A 143 2.11 2.79 -20.07
CA LYS A 143 3.04 1.73 -20.52
C LYS A 143 3.44 0.84 -19.36
N ASP A 144 3.78 -0.40 -19.72
CA ASP A 144 4.42 -1.38 -18.84
C ASP A 144 3.59 -1.81 -17.61
N TYR A 145 2.26 -1.69 -17.66
CA TYR A 145 1.33 -2.12 -16.61
C TYR A 145 0.94 -3.60 -16.69
N ASP A 146 0.60 -4.22 -15.56
CA ASP A 146 0.24 -5.64 -15.52
C ASP A 146 -1.21 -5.89 -15.98
N LYS A 147 -1.44 -6.94 -16.75
CA LYS A 147 -2.80 -7.27 -17.23
C LYS A 147 -3.72 -7.69 -16.07
N ASN A 148 -3.18 -8.30 -15.02
CA ASN A 148 -3.95 -8.66 -13.83
C ASN A 148 -4.30 -7.42 -13.01
N GLU A 149 -3.41 -6.42 -12.94
CA GLU A 149 -3.74 -5.12 -12.33
C GLU A 149 -4.85 -4.43 -13.13
N PHE A 150 -4.78 -4.44 -14.46
CA PHE A 150 -5.82 -3.87 -15.30
C PHE A 150 -7.19 -4.55 -15.08
N ALA A 151 -7.21 -5.88 -15.00
CA ALA A 151 -8.41 -6.65 -14.70
C ALA A 151 -8.95 -6.38 -13.27
N ALA A 152 -8.06 -6.04 -12.32
CA ALA A 152 -8.44 -5.77 -10.93
C ALA A 152 -9.10 -4.40 -10.71
N ILE A 153 -9.07 -3.49 -11.70
CA ILE A 153 -9.64 -2.14 -11.57
C ILE A 153 -11.14 -2.17 -11.18
N ASP A 154 -11.94 -3.07 -11.77
CA ASP A 154 -13.37 -3.17 -11.47
C ASP A 154 -13.67 -3.68 -10.04
N GLY A 155 -12.63 -4.06 -9.29
CA GLY A 155 -12.73 -4.77 -8.02
C GLY A 155 -12.10 -4.07 -6.82
N ASP A 156 -11.67 -2.79 -6.92
CA ASP A 156 -10.99 -2.11 -5.81
C ASP A 156 -11.24 -0.59 -5.74
N TYR A 157 -12.43 -0.22 -5.26
CA TYR A 157 -12.85 1.19 -5.16
C TYR A 157 -12.09 2.00 -4.11
N THR A 158 -11.55 1.34 -3.08
CA THR A 158 -10.69 2.01 -2.10
C THR A 158 -9.38 2.44 -2.76
N ASN A 159 -8.74 1.55 -3.53
CA ASN A 159 -7.55 1.90 -4.30
C ASN A 159 -7.84 2.98 -5.35
N PHE A 160 -9.04 2.99 -5.95
CA PHE A 160 -9.44 4.06 -6.86
C PHE A 160 -9.50 5.43 -6.18
N CYS A 161 -10.13 5.53 -4.99
CA CYS A 161 -10.19 6.79 -4.23
C CYS A 161 -8.79 7.31 -3.87
N GLN A 162 -7.89 6.40 -3.48
CA GLN A 162 -6.48 6.72 -3.17
C GLN A 162 -5.73 7.18 -4.43
N ALA A 163 -5.91 6.49 -5.55
CA ALA A 163 -5.31 6.84 -6.83
C ALA A 163 -5.80 8.19 -7.36
N LEU A 164 -7.09 8.50 -7.21
CA LEU A 164 -7.66 9.79 -7.60
C LEU A 164 -7.08 10.93 -6.75
N SER A 165 -7.01 10.74 -5.43
CA SER A 165 -6.36 11.68 -4.52
C SER A 165 -4.90 11.96 -4.95
N ALA A 166 -4.12 10.92 -5.22
CA ALA A 166 -2.74 11.04 -5.68
C ALA A 166 -2.65 11.73 -7.05
N ALA A 167 -3.48 11.34 -8.02
CA ALA A 167 -3.46 11.86 -9.38
C ALA A 167 -3.73 13.37 -9.43
N ILE A 168 -4.67 13.88 -8.61
CA ILE A 168 -4.95 15.33 -8.51
C ILE A 168 -3.69 16.07 -8.07
N ALA A 169 -3.01 15.56 -7.04
CA ALA A 169 -1.81 16.20 -6.52
C ALA A 169 -0.61 16.06 -7.47
N ILE A 170 -0.51 14.93 -8.19
CA ILE A 170 0.48 14.72 -9.26
C ILE A 170 0.24 15.72 -10.40
N GLN A 171 -0.99 15.92 -10.87
CA GLN A 171 -1.26 16.91 -11.91
C GLN A 171 -0.88 18.32 -11.44
N LYS A 172 -1.12 18.67 -10.17
CA LYS A 172 -0.66 19.94 -9.61
C LYS A 172 0.88 20.04 -9.61
N PHE A 173 1.57 19.00 -9.16
CA PHE A 173 3.04 18.94 -9.12
C PHE A 173 3.66 19.01 -10.52
N CYS A 174 3.09 18.29 -11.48
CA CYS A 174 3.50 18.32 -12.88
C CYS A 174 3.10 19.62 -13.60
N GLY A 175 2.26 20.47 -12.99
CA GLY A 175 1.67 21.67 -13.57
C GLY A 175 0.55 21.42 -14.61
N GLY A 176 0.03 20.20 -14.70
CA GLY A 176 -1.03 19.76 -15.61
C GLY A 176 -1.06 18.23 -15.77
N LYS A 177 -2.00 17.72 -16.58
CA LYS A 177 -2.09 16.29 -16.89
C LYS A 177 -0.89 15.78 -17.70
N GLY A 178 -0.56 14.52 -17.48
CA GLY A 178 0.46 13.80 -18.27
C GLY A 178 -0.03 13.48 -19.68
N GLU A 179 0.92 13.32 -20.60
CA GLU A 179 0.68 12.82 -21.95
C GLU A 179 0.82 11.29 -22.00
N LYS A 180 1.79 10.77 -21.25
CA LYS A 180 2.08 9.34 -21.10
C LYS A 180 2.54 9.07 -19.68
N SER A 181 2.32 7.85 -19.22
CA SER A 181 2.83 7.37 -17.94
C SER A 181 3.39 5.95 -18.07
N TYR A 182 4.28 5.59 -17.16
CA TYR A 182 5.02 4.33 -17.17
C TYR A 182 4.96 3.73 -15.77
N VAL A 183 4.56 2.46 -15.65
CA VAL A 183 4.62 1.71 -14.39
C VAL A 183 5.98 1.00 -14.31
N THR A 184 6.79 1.33 -13.31
CA THR A 184 8.22 0.97 -13.27
C THR A 184 8.55 -0.26 -12.43
N GLY A 185 7.56 -0.86 -11.74
CA GLY A 185 7.74 -2.02 -10.86
C GLY A 185 8.23 -3.31 -11.55
N ARG A 186 8.09 -3.42 -12.87
CA ARG A 186 8.51 -4.61 -13.65
C ARG A 186 9.65 -4.32 -14.60
N VAL A 187 9.55 -3.23 -15.36
CA VAL A 187 10.55 -2.84 -16.35
C VAL A 187 10.66 -1.32 -16.42
N TRP A 188 11.88 -0.83 -16.60
CA TRP A 188 12.10 0.56 -16.98
C TRP A 188 12.01 0.65 -18.50
N ASN A 189 10.96 1.30 -19.00
CA ASN A 189 10.77 1.54 -20.42
C ASN A 189 12.00 2.21 -21.03
N LYS A 190 12.30 1.93 -22.30
CA LYS A 190 13.41 2.56 -23.04
C LYS A 190 13.39 4.10 -22.96
N ASP A 191 12.20 4.70 -22.91
CA ASP A 191 12.01 6.15 -22.86
C ASP A 191 12.51 6.77 -21.54
N ILE A 192 12.46 6.01 -20.44
CA ILE A 192 12.78 6.48 -19.08
C ILE A 192 14.01 5.78 -18.47
N LYS A 193 14.57 4.77 -19.14
CA LYS A 193 15.69 3.96 -18.64
C LYS A 193 16.92 4.81 -18.30
N LYS A 194 17.12 5.94 -18.98
CA LYS A 194 18.21 6.90 -18.71
C LYS A 194 18.14 7.55 -17.32
N PHE A 195 16.96 7.59 -16.69
CA PHE A 195 16.75 8.14 -15.35
C PHE A 195 16.97 7.11 -14.24
N LYS A 196 17.13 5.84 -14.60
CA LYS A 196 17.38 4.77 -13.66
C LYS A 196 18.72 5.01 -12.96
N ARG A 197 18.74 4.95 -11.63
CA ARG A 197 19.93 5.14 -10.80
C ARG A 197 20.11 3.96 -9.85
N ASN A 198 21.35 3.56 -9.59
CA ASN A 198 21.69 2.62 -8.53
C ASN A 198 22.62 3.36 -7.57
N ALA A 199 22.25 3.41 -6.29
CA ALA A 199 23.03 4.13 -5.28
C ALA A 199 22.76 3.50 -3.90
N TYR A 200 23.68 3.70 -2.95
CA TYR A 200 23.51 3.28 -1.54
C TYR A 200 23.17 1.79 -1.34
N GLY A 201 23.64 0.91 -2.23
CA GLY A 201 23.31 -0.52 -2.20
C GLY A 201 21.82 -0.80 -2.47
N MET A 202 21.16 0.10 -3.21
CA MET A 202 19.81 -0.01 -3.71
C MET A 202 19.83 0.06 -5.24
N LYS A 203 19.32 -1.00 -5.88
CA LYS A 203 18.98 -0.96 -7.30
C LYS A 203 17.75 -0.08 -7.47
N ASP A 204 17.71 0.69 -8.56
CA ASP A 204 16.57 1.54 -8.89
C ASP A 204 16.32 2.51 -7.72
N PHE A 205 17.37 3.21 -7.27
CA PHE A 205 17.40 4.08 -6.09
C PHE A 205 16.28 5.12 -6.11
N ASN A 206 15.99 5.69 -7.28
CA ASN A 206 14.83 6.56 -7.45
C ASN A 206 13.53 5.86 -7.07
N SER A 207 13.39 4.55 -7.30
CA SER A 207 12.26 3.71 -6.85
C SER A 207 10.92 4.37 -7.14
N SER A 208 10.84 5.00 -8.31
CA SER A 208 9.56 5.45 -8.82
C SER A 208 8.69 4.22 -8.97
N ASP A 209 7.46 4.30 -8.50
CA ASP A 209 6.42 3.31 -8.75
C ASP A 209 5.80 3.61 -10.13
N ILE A 210 5.67 4.92 -10.44
CA ILE A 210 5.27 5.42 -11.75
C ILE A 210 6.15 6.60 -12.19
N VAL A 211 6.27 6.79 -13.51
CA VAL A 211 6.85 7.99 -14.12
C VAL A 211 5.83 8.64 -15.04
N ILE A 212 5.60 9.94 -14.90
CA ILE A 212 4.71 10.74 -15.77
C ILE A 212 5.56 11.55 -16.74
N LYS A 213 5.19 11.56 -18.02
CA LYS A 213 5.77 12.43 -19.04
C LYS A 213 4.81 13.58 -19.36
N ARG A 214 5.31 14.81 -19.37
CA ARG A 214 4.60 16.01 -19.81
C ARG A 214 5.55 16.89 -20.63
N GLY A 215 5.31 17.01 -21.94
CA GLY A 215 6.25 17.64 -22.85
C GLY A 215 7.64 17.00 -22.79
N LYS A 216 8.63 17.80 -22.41
CA LYS A 216 10.03 17.37 -22.22
C LYS A 216 10.35 16.92 -20.80
N GLU A 217 9.45 17.18 -19.86
CA GLU A 217 9.63 16.90 -18.44
C GLU A 217 9.13 15.50 -18.07
N PHE A 218 9.85 14.88 -17.14
CA PHE A 218 9.52 13.59 -16.54
C PHE A 218 9.40 13.75 -15.03
N TYR A 219 8.43 13.05 -14.44
CA TYR A 219 8.13 13.14 -13.01
C TYR A 219 8.09 11.73 -12.45
N GLY A 220 9.14 11.33 -11.74
CA GLY A 220 9.18 10.10 -10.98
C GLY A 220 8.39 10.24 -9.68
N ILE A 221 7.44 9.34 -9.46
CA ILE A 221 6.60 9.36 -8.27
C ILE A 221 6.88 8.10 -7.46
N SER A 222 7.32 8.25 -6.21
CA SER A 222 7.17 7.18 -5.23
C SER A 222 5.79 7.31 -4.60
N LEU A 223 4.96 6.31 -4.83
CA LEU A 223 3.56 6.30 -4.49
C LEU A 223 3.36 5.57 -3.16
N LYS A 224 2.55 6.19 -2.31
CA LYS A 224 2.08 5.64 -1.05
C LYS A 224 0.58 5.83 -0.96
N LYS A 225 -0.05 5.09 -0.06
CA LYS A 225 -1.51 5.15 0.13
C LYS A 225 -1.91 5.09 1.60
N LYS A 226 -3.00 5.78 1.93
CA LYS A 226 -3.63 5.81 3.26
C LYS A 226 -5.15 5.85 3.13
N ASP A 227 -5.84 5.30 4.11
CA ASP A 227 -7.31 5.34 4.15
C ASP A 227 -7.84 6.69 4.63
N ARG A 228 -7.08 7.36 5.52
CA ARG A 228 -7.39 8.68 6.10
C ARG A 228 -6.11 9.47 6.32
N SER A 229 -6.22 10.80 6.34
CA SER A 229 -5.12 11.71 6.69
C SER A 229 -4.59 11.49 8.11
N THR A 230 -5.43 10.99 9.01
CA THR A 230 -5.08 10.67 10.40
C THR A 230 -4.51 9.27 10.60
N THR A 231 -4.51 8.42 9.56
CA THR A 231 -3.88 7.09 9.63
C THR A 231 -2.37 7.22 9.63
N ALA A 232 -1.69 6.35 10.39
CA ALA A 232 -0.23 6.29 10.44
C ALA A 232 0.41 6.21 9.04
N ASP A 233 1.56 6.85 8.89
CA ASP A 233 2.28 6.87 7.62
C ASP A 233 2.72 5.46 7.20
N PRO A 234 2.64 5.13 5.91
CA PRO A 234 3.29 3.94 5.41
C PRO A 234 4.81 4.11 5.49
N THR A 235 5.52 3.00 5.69
CA THR A 235 6.99 3.03 5.78
C THR A 235 7.63 3.49 4.47
N LEU A 236 8.66 4.32 4.59
CA LEU A 236 9.46 4.80 3.46
C LEU A 236 10.60 3.84 3.12
N LEU A 237 11.05 3.05 4.10
CA LEU A 237 12.06 2.01 3.93
C LEU A 237 11.51 0.67 4.40
N ASN A 238 11.80 -0.41 3.69
CA ASN A 238 11.57 -1.77 4.17
C ASN A 238 12.72 -2.64 3.67
N LYS A 239 13.78 -2.72 4.48
CA LYS A 239 15.03 -3.39 4.11
C LYS A 239 15.46 -4.38 5.19
N ALA A 240 16.30 -5.33 4.81
CA ALA A 240 16.93 -6.23 5.75
C ALA A 240 18.08 -5.53 6.50
N VAL A 241 18.42 -5.97 7.71
CA VAL A 241 19.47 -5.34 8.53
C VAL A 241 20.83 -5.38 7.82
N SER A 242 21.22 -6.55 7.30
CA SER A 242 22.51 -6.74 6.61
C SER A 242 22.74 -5.75 5.48
N ASN A 243 21.66 -5.32 4.85
CA ASN A 243 21.64 -4.41 3.72
C ASN A 243 21.94 -2.95 4.09
N LEU A 244 22.05 -2.63 5.38
CA LEU A 244 22.43 -1.33 5.92
C LEU A 244 23.93 -1.23 6.23
N PHE A 245 24.61 -2.35 6.52
CA PHE A 245 26.07 -2.32 6.67
C PHE A 245 26.78 -2.02 5.33
N ALA A 246 27.96 -1.43 5.42
CA ALA A 246 28.73 -0.95 4.26
C ALA A 246 29.75 -1.97 3.76
N SER A 247 30.35 -2.77 4.66
CA SER A 247 31.37 -3.76 4.32
C SER A 247 30.84 -5.19 4.39
N LYS A 248 31.46 -6.09 3.64
CA LYS A 248 31.18 -7.53 3.70
C LYS A 248 31.49 -8.10 5.08
N ASP A 249 32.56 -7.62 5.73
CA ASP A 249 32.98 -8.13 7.03
C ASP A 249 31.94 -7.86 8.12
N LEU A 250 31.32 -6.68 8.13
CA LEU A 250 30.21 -6.36 9.04
C LEU A 250 28.95 -7.18 8.75
N VAL A 251 28.70 -7.47 7.47
CA VAL A 251 27.61 -8.36 7.06
C VAL A 251 27.86 -9.79 7.56
N ASP A 252 29.09 -10.27 7.46
CA ASP A 252 29.49 -11.60 7.94
C ASP A 252 29.43 -11.67 9.48
N GLU A 253 29.93 -10.65 10.18
CA GLU A 253 29.80 -10.50 11.64
C GLU A 253 28.33 -10.51 12.08
N TYR A 254 27.47 -9.76 11.37
CA TYR A 254 26.04 -9.73 11.64
C TYR A 254 25.39 -11.12 11.44
N ASN A 255 25.73 -11.80 10.34
CA ASN A 255 25.17 -13.11 10.01
C ASN A 255 25.59 -14.18 11.03
N GLU A 256 26.85 -14.17 11.47
CA GLU A 256 27.34 -15.06 12.53
C GLU A 256 26.71 -14.70 13.88
N THR A 257 26.54 -13.42 14.20
CA THR A 257 25.83 -12.96 15.40
C THR A 257 24.37 -13.44 15.42
N LEU A 258 23.67 -13.35 14.29
CA LEU A 258 22.30 -13.85 14.15
C LEU A 258 22.25 -15.37 14.33
N LYS A 259 23.16 -16.09 13.69
CA LYS A 259 23.25 -17.56 13.78
C LYS A 259 23.55 -18.00 15.21
N ASP A 260 24.49 -17.35 15.88
CA ASP A 260 24.83 -17.59 17.29
C ASP A 260 23.60 -17.37 18.18
N PHE A 261 22.92 -16.24 18.05
CA PHE A 261 21.68 -15.98 18.80
C PHE A 261 20.62 -17.06 18.57
N MET A 262 20.40 -17.48 17.31
CA MET A 262 19.41 -18.50 16.99
C MET A 262 19.77 -19.85 17.58
N ILE A 263 21.03 -20.28 17.53
CA ILE A 263 21.44 -21.60 18.02
C ILE A 263 21.61 -21.57 19.54
N ASN A 264 22.44 -20.68 20.06
CA ASN A 264 22.93 -20.70 21.43
C ASN A 264 22.00 -20.03 22.43
N LYS A 265 21.00 -19.25 21.96
CA LYS A 265 19.92 -18.72 22.80
C LYS A 265 18.57 -19.32 22.46
N VAL A 266 18.07 -19.15 21.23
CA VAL A 266 16.70 -19.55 20.88
C VAL A 266 16.52 -21.08 20.90
N VAL A 267 17.33 -21.82 20.13
CA VAL A 267 17.23 -23.29 20.05
C VAL A 267 17.58 -23.91 21.40
N LYS A 268 18.61 -23.40 22.11
CA LYS A 268 18.95 -23.85 23.47
C LYS A 268 17.78 -23.72 24.44
N ASN A 269 17.12 -22.57 24.47
CA ASN A 269 15.96 -22.35 25.36
C ASN A 269 14.73 -23.14 24.91
N ALA A 270 14.59 -23.42 23.61
CA ALA A 270 13.51 -24.26 23.08
C ALA A 270 13.71 -25.73 23.48
N GLU A 271 14.94 -26.24 23.40
CA GLU A 271 15.31 -27.59 23.79
C GLU A 271 15.06 -27.80 25.29
N ALA A 272 15.47 -26.84 26.13
CA ALA A 272 15.22 -26.86 27.57
C ALA A 272 13.72 -26.86 27.94
N LYS A 273 12.85 -26.38 27.05
CA LYS A 273 11.38 -26.40 27.22
C LYS A 273 10.68 -27.55 26.48
N GLY A 274 11.44 -28.47 25.87
CA GLY A 274 10.89 -29.57 25.08
C GLY A 274 10.16 -29.13 23.80
N LEU A 275 10.40 -27.91 23.31
CA LEU A 275 9.80 -27.39 22.07
C LEU A 275 10.52 -27.88 20.81
N VAL A 276 11.75 -28.40 20.97
CA VAL A 276 12.54 -29.06 19.93
C VAL A 276 13.23 -30.30 20.53
N PRO A 277 13.61 -31.31 19.71
CA PRO A 277 14.25 -32.53 20.22
C PRO A 277 15.57 -32.28 20.96
N THR A 278 15.90 -33.13 21.93
CA THR A 278 17.21 -33.14 22.60
C THR A 278 18.35 -33.33 21.59
N GLY A 279 19.44 -32.60 21.75
CA GLY A 279 20.57 -32.56 20.82
C GLY A 279 20.39 -31.56 19.65
N SER A 280 19.31 -30.78 19.63
CA SER A 280 19.04 -29.78 18.59
C SER A 280 20.12 -28.71 18.51
N VAL A 281 20.65 -28.22 19.65
CA VAL A 281 21.77 -27.27 19.66
C VAL A 281 23.00 -27.86 18.99
N ARG A 282 23.42 -29.07 19.40
CA ARG A 282 24.60 -29.75 18.82
C ARG A 282 24.42 -30.01 17.32
N SER A 283 23.24 -30.47 16.93
CA SER A 283 22.85 -30.76 15.55
C SER A 283 22.88 -29.50 14.67
N ALA A 284 22.42 -28.36 15.20
CA ALA A 284 22.45 -27.08 14.48
C ALA A 284 23.86 -26.47 14.42
N ALA A 285 24.66 -26.60 15.48
CA ALA A 285 26.03 -26.08 15.52
C ALA A 285 26.99 -26.86 14.61
N ALA A 286 26.79 -28.17 14.49
CA ALA A 286 27.57 -29.04 13.60
C ALA A 286 27.20 -28.88 12.11
N ASP A 287 26.08 -28.20 11.80
CA ASP A 287 25.63 -28.03 10.42
C ASP A 287 26.54 -27.06 9.65
N ARG A 288 27.02 -27.52 8.49
CA ARG A 288 27.84 -26.76 7.56
C ARG A 288 27.06 -26.26 6.34
N ASN A 289 25.76 -26.56 6.24
CA ASN A 289 24.94 -26.12 5.11
C ASN A 289 24.63 -24.62 5.20
N ALA A 290 25.38 -23.81 4.46
CA ALA A 290 25.18 -22.37 4.39
C ALA A 290 23.85 -21.97 3.72
N ARG A 291 23.32 -22.78 2.79
CA ARG A 291 22.11 -22.44 2.01
C ARG A 291 20.83 -22.66 2.82
N ARG A 292 20.73 -23.79 3.51
CA ARG A 292 19.53 -24.18 4.29
C ARG A 292 19.97 -24.72 5.66
N PRO A 293 20.47 -23.86 6.54
CA PRO A 293 20.97 -24.30 7.83
C PRO A 293 19.84 -24.86 8.70
N LYS A 294 20.12 -25.93 9.44
CA LYS A 294 19.21 -26.67 10.32
C LYS A 294 18.50 -25.79 11.33
N TRP A 295 19.18 -24.79 11.88
CA TRP A 295 18.57 -23.87 12.85
C TRP A 295 17.32 -23.19 12.28
N LYS A 296 17.26 -22.90 10.97
CA LYS A 296 16.07 -22.31 10.35
C LYS A 296 14.87 -23.24 10.43
N GLN A 297 15.06 -24.54 10.24
CA GLN A 297 13.98 -25.51 10.37
C GLN A 297 13.49 -25.58 11.82
N LEU A 298 14.43 -25.62 12.77
CA LEU A 298 14.13 -25.67 14.20
C LEU A 298 13.34 -24.44 14.67
N VAL A 299 13.71 -23.23 14.24
CA VAL A 299 13.01 -22.01 14.69
C VAL A 299 11.70 -21.76 13.95
N SER A 300 11.51 -22.31 12.75
CA SER A 300 10.31 -22.07 11.93
C SER A 300 9.01 -22.60 12.57
N GLY A 301 9.11 -23.61 13.45
CA GLY A 301 7.96 -24.21 14.13
C GLY A 301 7.71 -23.68 15.54
N LEU A 302 8.49 -22.72 16.02
CA LEU A 302 8.40 -22.26 17.41
C LEU A 302 7.16 -21.38 17.65
N PRO A 303 6.54 -21.43 18.84
CA PRO A 303 5.41 -20.54 19.15
C PRO A 303 5.81 -19.05 19.15
N ASN A 304 4.95 -18.18 18.60
CA ASN A 304 5.15 -16.71 18.59
C ASN A 304 5.50 -16.14 19.95
N LYS A 305 4.75 -16.53 21.00
CA LYS A 305 5.02 -16.07 22.36
C LYS A 305 6.43 -16.45 22.82
N PHE A 306 6.81 -17.72 22.66
CA PHE A 306 8.12 -18.21 23.06
C PHE A 306 9.25 -17.43 22.37
N PHE A 307 9.17 -17.28 21.05
CA PHE A 307 10.22 -16.61 20.28
C PHE A 307 10.29 -15.12 20.62
N ASN A 308 9.15 -14.44 20.74
CA ASN A 308 9.09 -13.03 21.14
C ASN A 308 9.72 -12.80 22.52
N ASP A 309 9.58 -13.74 23.46
CA ASP A 309 10.22 -13.65 24.77
C ASP A 309 11.77 -13.72 24.64
N GLN A 310 12.31 -14.39 23.62
CA GLN A 310 13.78 -14.45 23.36
C GLN A 310 14.34 -13.15 22.76
N LEU A 311 13.48 -12.37 22.12
CA LEU A 311 13.82 -11.11 21.48
C LEU A 311 13.92 -9.96 22.48
N LYS A 312 13.54 -10.17 23.74
CA LYS A 312 13.60 -9.15 24.78
C LYS A 312 14.90 -9.24 25.58
N GLY A 313 15.30 -8.11 26.14
CA GLY A 313 16.45 -8.00 27.03
C GLY A 313 17.76 -7.63 26.34
N PRO A 314 18.78 -7.25 27.12
CA PRO A 314 20.09 -6.79 26.63
C PRO A 314 20.85 -7.85 25.83
N ASP A 315 20.67 -9.12 26.16
CA ASP A 315 21.30 -10.26 25.50
C ASP A 315 20.51 -10.76 24.26
N SER A 316 19.47 -10.03 23.84
CA SER A 316 18.69 -10.34 22.64
C SER A 316 19.46 -10.02 21.36
N ILE A 317 18.95 -10.50 20.21
CA ILE A 317 19.46 -10.07 18.91
C ILE A 317 19.34 -8.56 18.70
N PHE A 318 18.35 -7.90 19.31
CA PHE A 318 18.22 -6.45 19.23
C PHE A 318 19.30 -5.72 20.01
N GLY A 319 19.69 -6.21 21.19
CA GLY A 319 20.83 -5.68 21.93
C GLY A 319 22.13 -5.80 21.15
N ARG A 320 22.38 -6.98 20.55
CA ARG A 320 23.56 -7.21 19.72
C ARG A 320 23.59 -6.33 18.47
N ILE A 321 22.45 -6.17 17.79
CA ILE A 321 22.33 -5.25 16.63
C ILE A 321 22.53 -3.80 17.08
N ALA A 322 21.98 -3.39 18.22
CA ALA A 322 22.15 -2.04 18.75
C ALA A 322 23.64 -1.69 18.92
N ASP A 323 24.42 -2.59 19.52
CA ASP A 323 25.86 -2.37 19.72
C ASP A 323 26.62 -2.28 18.38
N MET A 324 26.24 -3.09 17.37
CA MET A 324 26.81 -2.96 16.02
C MET A 324 26.43 -1.63 15.35
N PHE A 325 25.19 -1.17 15.53
CA PHE A 325 24.71 0.11 14.96
C PHE A 325 25.39 1.31 15.61
N GLU A 326 25.68 1.27 16.91
CA GLU A 326 26.40 2.33 17.61
C GLU A 326 27.86 2.47 17.14
N LYS A 327 28.52 1.35 16.82
CA LYS A 327 29.89 1.35 16.26
C LYS A 327 29.96 1.96 14.85
N GLU A 328 28.94 1.71 14.03
CA GLU A 328 28.87 2.12 12.62
C GLU A 328 27.92 3.29 12.38
N GLN A 329 27.63 4.07 13.43
CA GLN A 329 26.49 5.00 13.46
C GLN A 329 26.53 6.02 12.33
N ASP A 330 27.69 6.59 12.01
CA ASP A 330 27.81 7.67 11.01
C ASP A 330 27.53 7.14 9.58
N THR A 331 28.11 5.99 9.24
CA THR A 331 27.90 5.35 7.94
C THR A 331 26.46 4.90 7.76
N ILE A 332 25.87 4.31 8.80
CA ILE A 332 24.47 3.87 8.79
C ILE A 332 23.53 5.08 8.74
N ALA A 333 23.80 6.15 9.49
CA ALA A 333 23.00 7.37 9.50
C ALA A 333 22.94 7.99 8.10
N ASN A 334 24.11 8.22 7.49
CA ASN A 334 24.18 8.75 6.12
C ASN A 334 23.42 7.87 5.12
N LYS A 335 23.60 6.55 5.19
CA LYS A 335 22.92 5.62 4.29
C LYS A 335 21.41 5.60 4.49
N ILE A 336 20.91 5.61 5.73
CA ILE A 336 19.46 5.64 6.01
C ILE A 336 18.87 6.98 5.56
N MET A 337 19.54 8.09 5.87
CA MET A 337 19.13 9.43 5.40
C MET A 337 18.95 9.41 3.87
N GLN A 338 19.94 8.91 3.13
CA GLN A 338 19.90 8.86 1.67
C GLN A 338 18.84 7.89 1.13
N LEU A 339 18.70 6.70 1.72
CA LEU A 339 17.67 5.75 1.29
C LEU A 339 16.23 6.25 1.52
N VAL A 340 16.01 7.08 2.54
CA VAL A 340 14.68 7.59 2.92
C VAL A 340 14.37 8.92 2.25
N LEU A 341 15.30 9.87 2.28
CA LEU A 341 15.10 11.25 1.82
C LEU A 341 15.50 11.45 0.36
N LYS A 342 16.40 10.61 -0.16
CA LYS A 342 16.80 10.53 -1.56
C LYS A 342 17.24 11.87 -2.17
N THR A 343 17.96 12.67 -1.40
CA THR A 343 18.33 14.04 -1.78
C THR A 343 19.12 14.11 -3.08
N ASP A 344 19.95 13.09 -3.35
CA ASP A 344 20.76 13.02 -4.57
C ASP A 344 19.94 12.90 -5.86
N LEU A 345 18.64 12.55 -5.76
CA LEU A 345 17.78 12.56 -6.95
C LEU A 345 17.50 13.96 -7.48
N GLN A 346 17.81 15.01 -6.72
CA GLN A 346 17.73 16.39 -7.20
C GLN A 346 18.62 16.61 -8.43
N GLU A 347 19.75 15.91 -8.55
CA GLU A 347 20.65 16.00 -9.72
C GLU A 347 19.96 15.56 -11.02
N LEU A 348 18.89 14.77 -10.95
CA LEU A 348 18.13 14.35 -12.12
C LEU A 348 17.34 15.50 -12.76
N LYS A 349 17.15 16.60 -12.03
CA LYS A 349 16.49 17.81 -12.53
C LYS A 349 17.21 18.39 -13.74
N ASP A 350 18.54 18.29 -13.79
CA ASP A 350 19.37 18.73 -14.93
C ASP A 350 19.06 17.95 -16.22
N PHE A 351 18.38 16.81 -16.10
CA PHE A 351 17.94 15.97 -17.20
C PHE A 351 16.42 16.02 -17.41
N ASN A 352 15.75 17.07 -16.92
CA ASN A 352 14.30 17.27 -16.94
C ASN A 352 13.54 16.15 -16.21
N PHE A 353 14.11 15.63 -15.12
CA PHE A 353 13.46 14.61 -14.29
C PHE A 353 13.31 15.09 -12.85
N HIS A 354 12.06 15.28 -12.46
CA HIS A 354 11.65 15.66 -11.12
C HIS A 354 11.24 14.44 -10.32
N PHE A 355 11.36 14.49 -9.01
CA PHE A 355 10.95 13.39 -8.14
C PHE A 355 10.11 13.88 -6.96
N ALA A 356 9.06 13.13 -6.62
CA ALA A 356 8.28 13.38 -5.42
C ALA A 356 7.79 12.09 -4.77
N LEU A 357 7.71 12.11 -3.44
CA LEU A 357 6.90 11.18 -2.67
C LEU A 357 5.46 11.70 -2.65
N VAL A 358 4.52 10.90 -3.12
CA VAL A 358 3.08 11.22 -3.13
C VAL A 358 2.31 10.18 -2.34
N THR A 359 1.54 10.62 -1.35
CA THR A 359 0.63 9.74 -0.60
C THR A 359 -0.81 10.04 -0.97
N GLY A 360 -1.44 9.14 -1.72
CA GLY A 360 -2.87 9.19 -2.02
C GLY A 360 -3.71 8.84 -0.80
N ILE A 361 -4.73 9.66 -0.50
CA ILE A 361 -5.55 9.51 0.69
C ILE A 361 -7.01 9.39 0.29
N GLY A 362 -7.59 8.23 0.55
CA GLY A 362 -8.97 7.98 0.24
C GLY A 362 -9.43 6.60 0.65
N ARG A 363 -10.74 6.41 0.66
CA ARG A 363 -11.39 5.14 0.95
C ARG A 363 -12.78 5.10 0.35
N TYR A 364 -13.29 3.91 0.17
CA TYR A 364 -14.69 3.70 -0.18
C TYR A 364 -15.35 2.84 0.89
N GLY A 365 -16.63 3.12 1.19
CA GLY A 365 -17.47 2.21 1.95
C GLY A 365 -18.92 2.24 1.44
N PRO A 366 -19.66 1.12 1.45
CA PRO A 366 -21.00 1.04 0.85
C PRO A 366 -22.03 2.04 1.44
N LYS A 367 -21.89 2.36 2.74
CA LYS A 367 -22.72 3.35 3.44
C LYS A 367 -22.15 4.77 3.34
N LEU A 368 -20.83 4.90 3.23
CA LEU A 368 -20.10 6.16 3.24
C LEU A 368 -20.05 6.81 1.84
N GLY A 369 -20.04 6.00 0.79
CA GLY A 369 -19.66 6.44 -0.56
C GLY A 369 -18.14 6.59 -0.72
N PRO A 370 -17.70 7.18 -1.85
CA PRO A 370 -16.32 7.59 -2.03
C PRO A 370 -15.91 8.69 -1.05
N VAL A 371 -14.72 8.58 -0.48
CA VAL A 371 -14.07 9.66 0.26
C VAL A 371 -12.68 9.88 -0.31
N ILE A 372 -12.46 11.07 -0.86
CA ILE A 372 -11.19 11.51 -1.44
C ILE A 372 -10.69 12.68 -0.60
N GLU A 373 -9.60 12.46 0.13
CA GLU A 373 -8.95 13.50 0.93
C GLU A 373 -7.76 14.08 0.15
N LYS A 374 -7.27 15.26 0.56
CA LYS A 374 -6.11 15.89 -0.08
C LYS A 374 -4.86 15.02 0.10
N ALA A 375 -4.21 14.64 -0.99
CA ALA A 375 -2.94 13.90 -0.95
C ALA A 375 -1.80 14.74 -0.36
N GLU A 376 -0.80 14.04 0.18
CA GLU A 376 0.45 14.63 0.64
C GLU A 376 1.48 14.53 -0.49
N VAL A 377 2.18 15.63 -0.78
CA VAL A 377 3.25 15.68 -1.77
C VAL A 377 4.50 16.22 -1.10
N VAL A 378 5.60 15.49 -1.25
CA VAL A 378 6.92 15.87 -0.75
C VAL A 378 7.91 15.80 -1.93
N PRO A 379 8.15 16.93 -2.63
CA PRO A 379 9.13 16.99 -3.71
C PRO A 379 10.55 16.80 -3.20
N VAL A 380 11.41 16.15 -3.99
CA VAL A 380 12.82 15.98 -3.62
C VAL A 380 13.54 17.32 -3.50
N ASP A 381 13.23 18.29 -4.35
CA ASP A 381 13.84 19.63 -4.31
C ASP A 381 13.64 20.28 -2.94
N THR A 382 12.42 20.23 -2.40
CA THR A 382 12.09 20.73 -1.06
C THR A 382 12.88 19.98 0.01
N VAL A 383 12.94 18.65 -0.08
CA VAL A 383 13.68 17.82 0.88
C VAL A 383 15.16 18.15 0.85
N SER A 384 15.77 18.24 -0.33
CA SER A 384 17.19 18.51 -0.48
C SER A 384 17.60 19.86 0.06
N ILE A 385 16.82 20.93 -0.24
CA ILE A 385 17.08 22.28 0.32
C ILE A 385 17.05 22.22 1.86
N LYS A 386 15.98 21.67 2.42
CA LYS A 386 15.78 21.58 3.88
C LYS A 386 16.81 20.68 4.57
N VAL A 387 17.24 19.60 3.92
CA VAL A 387 18.30 18.72 4.45
C VAL A 387 19.65 19.42 4.40
N HIS A 388 19.96 20.16 3.33
CA HIS A 388 21.20 20.94 3.23
C HIS A 388 21.31 21.96 4.38
N GLU A 389 20.25 22.72 4.66
CA GLU A 389 20.17 23.66 5.80
C GLU A 389 20.43 22.98 7.16
N LEU A 390 20.03 21.70 7.31
CA LEU A 390 20.26 20.95 8.54
C LEU A 390 21.68 20.38 8.62
N LEU A 391 22.25 19.96 7.48
CA LEU A 391 23.62 19.43 7.41
C LEU A 391 24.67 20.48 7.74
N GLU A 392 24.42 21.76 7.43
CA GLU A 392 25.26 22.89 7.88
C GLU A 392 25.32 22.99 9.41
N LYS A 393 24.30 22.51 10.12
CA LYS A 393 24.21 22.51 11.59
C LYS A 393 24.78 21.25 12.22
N GLY A 394 25.02 20.20 11.44
CA GLY A 394 25.64 18.97 11.90
C GLY A 394 25.30 17.74 11.06
N ALA A 395 26.25 16.81 11.01
CA ALA A 395 26.11 15.51 10.34
C ALA A 395 24.94 14.69 10.91
N PRO A 396 24.34 13.78 10.12
CA PRO A 396 23.28 12.92 10.60
C PRO A 396 23.80 11.94 11.66
N LYS A 397 23.03 11.74 12.73
CA LYS A 397 23.37 10.85 13.84
C LYS A 397 22.21 9.93 14.15
N ILE A 398 22.53 8.68 14.53
CA ILE A 398 21.54 7.73 15.01
C ILE A 398 21.66 7.60 16.53
N LYS A 399 20.51 7.67 17.21
CA LYS A 399 20.36 7.33 18.62
C LYS A 399 19.56 6.04 18.74
N VAL A 400 20.17 5.04 19.38
CA VAL A 400 19.50 3.78 19.70
C VAL A 400 18.69 3.93 20.99
N ASP A 401 17.44 3.49 20.97
CA ASP A 401 16.62 3.36 22.17
C ASP A 401 16.78 1.96 22.76
N LYS A 402 17.74 1.77 23.67
CA LYS A 402 17.96 0.47 24.36
C LYS A 402 16.78 0.05 25.24
N GLN A 403 15.85 0.95 25.57
CA GLN A 403 14.65 0.60 26.32
C GLN A 403 13.61 -0.13 25.46
N SER A 404 13.64 0.08 24.13
CA SER A 404 12.60 -0.42 23.23
C SER A 404 12.50 -1.95 23.18
N PHE A 405 13.63 -2.64 23.38
CA PHE A 405 13.72 -4.11 23.38
C PHE A 405 13.91 -4.72 24.77
N THR A 406 14.06 -3.89 25.81
CA THR A 406 14.08 -4.36 27.21
C THR A 406 12.71 -4.27 27.87
N GLY A 407 11.78 -3.47 27.29
CA GLY A 407 10.39 -3.41 27.68
C GLY A 407 9.49 -4.52 27.12
N ASN A 408 8.18 -4.24 27.04
CA ASN A 408 7.18 -5.23 26.62
C ASN A 408 7.21 -5.57 25.13
N ALA A 409 7.84 -4.74 24.29
CA ALA A 409 7.89 -4.92 22.84
C ALA A 409 9.18 -5.62 22.39
N ALA A 410 9.05 -6.58 21.48
CA ALA A 410 10.18 -7.24 20.82
C ALA A 410 10.61 -6.42 19.59
N MET A 411 11.15 -5.22 19.82
CA MET A 411 11.50 -4.28 18.76
C MET A 411 12.68 -3.39 19.14
N LEU A 412 13.58 -3.13 18.20
CA LEU A 412 14.62 -2.10 18.34
C LEU A 412 14.16 -0.81 17.67
N ASN A 413 13.99 0.26 18.45
CA ASN A 413 13.70 1.60 17.95
C ASN A 413 14.98 2.43 17.93
N MET A 414 15.10 3.28 16.92
CA MET A 414 16.16 4.26 16.81
C MET A 414 15.60 5.55 16.22
N GLN A 415 16.29 6.65 16.45
CA GLN A 415 15.98 7.93 15.85
C GLN A 415 17.20 8.48 15.13
N LEU A 416 17.03 8.88 13.88
CA LEU A 416 18.01 9.63 13.14
C LEU A 416 17.68 11.11 13.20
N SER A 417 18.66 11.90 13.61
CA SER A 417 18.62 13.36 13.57
C SER A 417 19.60 13.91 12.54
N ILE A 418 19.27 15.04 11.91
CA ILE A 418 20.17 15.80 11.01
C ILE A 418 20.39 17.16 11.68
N GLY A 419 21.63 17.49 12.01
CA GLY A 419 21.92 18.51 13.01
C GLY A 419 21.18 18.20 14.32
N ASN A 420 20.35 19.13 14.78
CA ASN A 420 19.51 18.95 15.98
C ASN A 420 18.05 18.54 15.66
N MET A 421 17.70 18.38 14.38
CA MET A 421 16.34 18.06 13.97
C MET A 421 16.13 16.53 13.99
N PRO A 422 15.23 15.99 14.83
CA PRO A 422 14.83 14.59 14.72
C PRO A 422 14.10 14.40 13.38
N ALA A 423 14.67 13.62 12.46
CA ALA A 423 14.21 13.55 11.08
C ALA A 423 13.50 12.24 10.74
N ILE A 424 14.04 11.11 11.20
CA ILE A 424 13.55 9.78 10.83
C ILE A 424 13.45 8.89 12.07
N ASN A 425 12.27 8.32 12.30
CA ASN A 425 12.07 7.23 13.24
C ASN A 425 12.33 5.89 12.53
N ILE A 426 13.17 5.05 13.13
CA ILE A 426 13.56 3.74 12.59
C ILE A 426 13.10 2.66 13.56
N ALA A 427 12.50 1.60 13.04
CA ALA A 427 12.08 0.46 13.84
C ALA A 427 12.51 -0.86 13.19
N MET A 428 13.08 -1.76 14.01
CA MET A 428 13.46 -3.11 13.61
C MET A 428 12.66 -4.15 14.37
N ARG A 429 11.99 -5.04 13.63
CA ARG A 429 11.20 -6.12 14.23
C ARG A 429 11.09 -7.34 13.34
N TYR A 430 10.78 -8.48 13.95
CA TYR A 430 10.27 -9.65 13.24
C TYR A 430 8.77 -9.47 12.96
N LYS A 431 8.28 -10.08 11.86
CA LYS A 431 6.87 -10.01 11.41
C LYS A 431 6.07 -11.27 11.79
N GLY A 432 6.44 -11.92 12.89
CA GLY A 432 5.84 -13.19 13.35
C GLY A 432 6.38 -14.42 12.63
N SER A 433 5.57 -15.48 12.60
CA SER A 433 6.04 -16.83 12.29
C SER A 433 6.86 -17.01 11.04
N ALA A 434 6.35 -16.45 9.96
CA ALA A 434 6.98 -16.59 8.65
C ALA A 434 8.37 -15.93 8.59
N SER A 435 8.76 -15.14 9.59
CA SER A 435 10.00 -14.35 9.56
C SER A 435 11.12 -14.84 10.49
N TRP A 436 10.91 -15.83 11.37
CA TRP A 436 11.95 -16.29 12.32
C TRP A 436 13.19 -16.86 11.64
N THR A 437 13.04 -17.36 10.42
CA THR A 437 14.15 -17.94 9.62
C THR A 437 14.92 -16.88 8.83
N SER A 438 14.49 -15.62 8.93
CA SER A 438 15.06 -14.46 8.25
C SER A 438 15.68 -13.49 9.25
N GLN A 439 16.12 -12.34 8.77
CA GLN A 439 16.61 -11.23 9.59
C GLN A 439 15.44 -10.28 9.93
N PRO A 440 15.52 -9.47 11.00
CA PRO A 440 14.53 -8.45 11.31
C PRO A 440 14.33 -7.50 10.12
N SER A 441 13.11 -7.01 9.92
CA SER A 441 12.85 -5.96 8.94
C SER A 441 13.13 -4.59 9.55
N VAL A 442 13.85 -3.74 8.83
CA VAL A 442 14.05 -2.33 9.17
C VAL A 442 13.03 -1.47 8.43
N THR A 443 12.29 -0.69 9.19
CA THR A 443 11.29 0.28 8.72
C THR A 443 11.67 1.69 9.13
N ALA A 444 11.31 2.67 8.31
CA ALA A 444 11.65 4.07 8.55
C ALA A 444 10.48 4.99 8.20
N PHE A 445 10.28 6.00 9.03
CA PHE A 445 9.17 6.97 8.95
C PHE A 445 9.72 8.37 9.21
N LEU A 446 9.21 9.38 8.51
CA LEU A 446 9.52 10.77 8.87
C LEU A 446 8.91 11.09 10.24
N THR A 447 9.63 11.85 11.05
CA THR A 447 9.09 12.40 12.31
C THR A 447 8.00 13.43 12.01
N ARG A 448 7.18 13.76 13.01
CA ARG A 448 6.15 14.79 12.85
C ARG A 448 6.80 16.16 12.67
N GLU A 449 7.83 16.42 13.45
CA GLU A 449 8.65 17.64 13.48
C GLU A 449 9.24 17.90 12.09
N PHE A 450 9.86 16.89 11.49
CA PHE A 450 10.47 17.03 10.18
C PHE A 450 9.43 17.19 9.07
N LYS A 451 8.29 16.47 9.13
CA LYS A 451 7.19 16.69 8.18
C LYS A 451 6.62 18.11 8.23
N THR A 452 6.56 18.72 9.42
CA THR A 452 6.16 20.13 9.55
C THR A 452 7.22 21.04 8.93
N PHE A 453 8.50 20.82 9.26
CA PHE A 453 9.62 21.59 8.71
C PHE A 453 9.68 21.57 7.17
N LEU A 454 9.34 20.45 6.54
CA LEU A 454 9.26 20.33 5.09
C LEU A 454 8.10 21.12 4.45
N LYS A 455 7.06 21.48 5.22
CA LYS A 455 5.89 22.24 4.73
C LYS A 455 6.05 23.75 4.88
N ASP A 456 7.03 24.20 5.65
CA ASP A 456 7.34 25.63 5.86
C ASP A 456 8.19 26.17 4.69
N VAL A 457 7.59 26.16 3.48
CA VAL A 457 8.21 26.64 2.21
C VAL A 457 7.25 27.54 1.46
#